data_AF-A0A0C9U9T2-F1
#
_entry.id   AF-A0A0C9U9T2-F1
#
_cell.length_a   1.000
_cell.length_b   1.000
_cell.length_c   1.000
_cell.angle_alpha   90.00
_cell.angle_beta   90.00
_cell.angle_gamma   90.00
#
_symmetry.space_group_name_H-M   'P 1'
#
loop_
_entity.id
_entity.type
_entity.pdbx_description
1 polymer ?
#
loop_
_entity_poly.entity_id
_entity_poly.type
_entity_poly.pdbx_seq_one_letter_code
_entity_poly.pdbx_strand_id
1 'polypeptide(L)' 'IVVVHVDDCTIAVTTMDLITKLKGQFHEYVEITDLGELHWLLGIEVTRDRDTRTISLSQ' A
#
# COMPACT_ATOMS: atom_id res chain seq x y z
N ILE A 1 9.46 -0.41 -0.37
CA ILE A 1 9.28 -1.82 -0.83
C ILE A 1 7.98 -1.87 -1.61
N VAL A 2 7.96 -2.59 -2.73
CA VAL A 2 6.73 -2.90 -3.48
C VAL A 2 6.54 -4.40 -3.43
N VAL A 3 5.38 -4.84 -2.96
CA VAL A 3 4.96 -6.24 -2.97
C VAL A 3 3.87 -6.38 -4.02
N VAL A 4 3.98 -7.37 -4.89
CA VAL A 4 3.00 -7.59 -5.97
C VAL A 4 2.42 -8.98 -5.82
N HIS A 5 1.11 -9.09 -5.92
CA HIS A 5 0.38 -10.36 -5.95
C HIS A 5 -0.68 -10.31 -7.03
N VAL A 6 -0.45 -11.04 -8.12
CA VAL A 6 -1.32 -11.05 -9.30
C VAL A 6 -1.61 -9.61 -9.76
N ASP A 7 -2.86 -9.15 -9.64
CA ASP A 7 -3.29 -7.83 -10.11
C ASP A 7 -3.15 -6.74 -9.04
N ASP A 8 -2.89 -7.11 -7.78
CA ASP A 8 -2.74 -6.18 -6.67
C ASP A 8 -1.27 -5.87 -6.37
N CYS A 9 -1.00 -4.61 -6.02
CA CYS A 9 0.30 -4.21 -5.48
C CYS A 9 0.15 -3.43 -4.17
N THR A 10 1.09 -3.66 -3.25
CA THR A 10 1.19 -2.94 -1.98
C THR A 10 2.50 -2.18 -1.93
N ILE A 11 2.41 -0.88 -1.64
CA ILE A 11 3.55 0.03 -1.58
C ILE A 11 3.78 0.44 -0.12
N ALA A 12 4.98 0.21 0.40
CA ALA A 12 5.42 0.68 1.70
C ALA A 12 6.64 1.61 1.54
N VAL A 13 6.51 2.85 2.00
CA VAL A 13 7.55 3.90 1.93
C VAL A 13 7.57 4.72 3.22
N THR A 14 8.63 5.49 3.41
CA THR A 14 8.85 6.29 4.61
C THR A 14 8.12 7.64 4.61
N THR A 15 7.72 8.16 3.45
CA THR A 15 7.05 9.46 3.32
C THR A 15 5.91 9.43 2.30
N MET A 16 4.92 10.31 2.47
CA MET A 16 3.78 10.41 1.54
C MET A 16 4.21 10.91 0.15
N ASP A 17 5.20 11.80 0.06
CA ASP A 17 5.72 12.28 -1.23
C ASP A 17 6.28 11.14 -2.08
N LEU A 18 6.91 10.14 -1.44
CA LEU A 18 7.37 8.94 -2.14
C LEU A 18 6.22 8.06 -2.62
N ILE A 19 5.09 8.01 -1.90
CA ILE A 19 3.87 7.32 -2.37
C ILE A 19 3.39 7.99 -3.66
N THR A 20 3.20 9.31 -3.63
CA THR A 20 2.68 10.07 -4.77
C THR A 20 3.62 9.96 -5.98
N LYS A 21 4.92 10.11 -5.76
CA LYS A 21 5.92 9.97 -6.83
C LYS A 21 5.87 8.57 -7.44
N LEU A 22 5.86 7.52 -6.62
CA LEU A 22 5.87 6.15 -7.12
C LEU A 22 4.58 5.83 -7.88
N LYS A 23 3.41 6.23 -7.37
CA LYS A 23 2.13 6.10 -8.08
C LYS A 23 2.15 6.80 -9.44
N GLY A 24 2.68 8.03 -9.50
CA GLY A 24 2.85 8.76 -10.75
C GLY A 24 3.72 8.00 -11.76
N GLN A 25 4.85 7.45 -11.31
CA GLN A 25 5.71 6.64 -12.17
C GLN A 25 5.03 5.37 -12.65
N PHE A 26 4.23 4.69 -11.83
CA PHE A 26 3.47 3.52 -12.28
C PHE A 26 2.47 3.90 -13.39
N HIS A 27 1.75 5.01 -13.22
CA HIS A 27 0.73 5.47 -14.16
C HIS A 27 1.30 5.81 -15.55
N GLU A 28 2.60 6.07 -15.67
CA GLU A 28 3.29 6.26 -16.97
C GLU A 28 3.39 4.96 -17.78
N TYR A 29 3.41 3.80 -17.14
CA TYR A 29 3.66 2.51 -17.78
C TYR A 29 2.46 1.56 -17.74
N VAL A 30 1.62 1.67 -16.71
CA VAL A 30 0.49 0.78 -16.45
C VAL A 30 -0.67 1.56 -15.83
N GLU A 31 -1.89 1.23 -16.25
CA GLU A 31 -3.08 1.73 -15.57
C GLU A 31 -3.13 1.13 -14.16
N ILE A 32 -3.15 2.01 -13.15
CA ILE A 32 -3.25 1.62 -11.76
C ILE A 32 -4.39 2.39 -11.09
N THR A 33 -5.17 1.68 -10.27
CA THR A 33 -6.19 2.29 -9.40
C THR A 33 -5.62 2.40 -8.00
N ASP A 34 -5.66 3.60 -7.43
CA ASP A 34 -5.27 3.81 -6.04
C ASP A 34 -6.39 3.36 -5.09
N LEU A 35 -6.14 2.29 -4.34
CA LEU A 35 -7.09 1.75 -3.35
C LEU A 35 -7.01 2.46 -1.99
N GLY A 36 -6.11 3.44 -1.82
CA GLY A 36 -5.96 4.19 -0.59
C GLY A 36 -5.00 3.55 0.42
N GLU A 37 -5.30 3.70 1.72
CA GLU A 37 -4.50 3.07 2.78
C GLU A 37 -4.74 1.55 2.81
N LEU A 38 -3.71 0.78 3.17
CA LEU A 38 -3.78 -0.67 3.21
C LEU A 38 -4.73 -1.12 4.33
N HIS A 39 -5.85 -1.75 3.95
CA HIS A 39 -6.80 -2.37 4.88
C HIS A 39 -6.86 -3.90 4.77
N TRP A 40 -6.48 -4.46 3.62
CA TRP A 40 -6.50 -5.90 3.37
C TRP A 40 -5.27 -6.31 2.59
N LEU A 41 -4.65 -7.42 3.00
CA LEU A 41 -3.52 -8.03 2.30
C LEU A 41 -3.73 -9.55 2.25
N LEU A 42 -4.02 -10.09 1.07
CA LEU A 42 -4.21 -11.53 0.86
C LEU A 42 -5.25 -12.18 1.78
N GLY A 43 -6.36 -11.47 2.04
CA GLY A 43 -7.43 -11.94 2.94
C GLY A 43 -7.16 -11.71 4.43
N ILE A 44 -6.04 -11.06 4.78
CA ILE A 44 -5.72 -10.65 6.15
C ILE A 44 -6.09 -9.17 6.29
N GLU A 45 -6.89 -8.85 7.30
CA GLU A 45 -7.19 -7.47 7.67
C GLU A 45 -5.94 -6.83 8.28
N VAL A 46 -5.62 -5.63 7.81
CA VAL A 46 -4.51 -4.82 8.28
C VAL A 46 -5.07 -3.58 8.96
N THR A 47 -4.77 -3.42 10.25
CA THR A 47 -5.07 -2.18 10.98
C THR A 47 -3.77 -1.49 11.34
N ARG A 48 -3.68 -0.19 11.04
CA ARG A 48 -2.53 0.63 11.42
C ARG A 48 -2.93 1.72 12.40
N ASP A 49 -2.20 1.78 13.51
CA ASP A 49 -2.33 2.83 14.49
C ASP A 49 -1.03 3.67 14.50
N ARG A 50 -1.17 4.95 14.16
CA ARG A 50 -0.04 5.88 14.09
C ARG A 50 0.34 6.45 15.46
N ASP A 51 -0.60 6.51 16.39
CA ASP A 51 -0.38 7.04 17.73
C ASP A 51 0.45 6.04 18.55
N THR A 52 0.09 4.75 18.47
CA THR A 52 0.85 3.67 19.12
C THR A 52 1.99 3.11 18.26
N ARG A 53 2.08 3.53 16.98
CA ARG A 53 3.06 3.07 15.99
C ARG A 53 3.04 1.56 15.78
N THR A 54 1.84 0.98 15.75
CA THR A 54 1.62 -0.46 15.56
C THR A 54 0.92 -0.76 14.24
N ILE A 55 1.17 -1.97 13.74
CA ILE A 55 0.41 -2.57 12.66
C ILE A 55 -0.06 -3.92 13.19
N SER A 56 -1.36 -4.15 13.14
CA SER A 56 -2.02 -5.37 13.60
C SER A 56 -2.59 -6.13 12.41
N LEU A 57 -2.56 -7.46 12.49
CA LEU A 57 -3.05 -8.37 11.45
C LEU A 57 -4.12 -9.28 12.05
N SER A 58 -5.24 -9.44 11.35
CA SER A 58 -6.35 -10.32 11.75
C SER A 58 -6.84 -11.15 10.56
N GLN A 59 -7.20 -12.42 10.78
CA GLN A 59 -7.65 -13.36 9.75
C GLN A 59 -9.04 -13.91 10.09
#